data_AF-A0A239HTH5-F1
#
_entry.id   AF-A0A239HTH5-F1
#
_cell.length_a   1.000
_cell.length_b   1.000
_cell.length_c   1.000
_cell.angle_alpha   90.00
_cell.angle_beta   90.00
_cell.angle_gamma   90.00
#
_symmetry.space_group_name_H-M   'P 1'
#
loop_
_entity.id
_entity.type
_entity.pdbx_description
1 polymer ?
#
loop_
_entity_poly.entity_id
_entity_poly.type
_entity_poly.pdbx_seq_one_letter_code
_entity_poly.pdbx_strand_id
1 'polypeptide(L)'
;MAMLRRLLLLLPLALVLALPAGAAPAYKAKPEDILYLQLASGRITISMRPDVAPLHVARIRQLVRRGFYDGLAFHRVLKGFMVQTGDPRGNGAGGTGRYLMLEPSDLPHERGTVSMARGMHKDSADSQFFILMRAEPQLDRKYTVWGKVTQGMELVDKLKTGDMKKDGRVTDPDRIIRAWIAADGEGPPAAANPQPQRK
;
A
#
# COMPACT_ATOMS: atom_id res chain seq x y z
N MET A 1 56.30 -21.58 51.92
CA MET A 1 54.86 -21.92 51.87
C MET A 1 54.04 -20.64 51.95
N ALA A 2 53.41 -20.22 50.87
CA ALA A 2 52.26 -19.31 50.91
C ALA A 2 51.53 -19.45 49.57
N MET A 3 50.41 -20.17 49.58
CA MET A 3 49.58 -20.44 48.41
C MET A 3 48.82 -19.18 47.99
N LEU A 4 49.05 -18.75 46.75
CA LEU A 4 48.24 -17.72 46.10
C LEU A 4 46.91 -18.36 45.65
N ARG A 5 45.85 -18.14 46.44
CA ARG A 5 44.47 -18.56 46.13
C ARG A 5 43.98 -17.86 44.86
N ARG A 6 43.78 -18.61 43.79
CA ARG A 6 43.03 -18.17 42.59
C ARG A 6 41.55 -18.01 42.95
N LEU A 7 41.06 -16.77 42.98
CA LEU A 7 39.66 -16.45 43.12
C LEU A 7 38.99 -16.53 41.74
N LEU A 8 38.27 -17.63 41.46
CA LEU A 8 37.38 -17.74 40.30
C LEU A 8 36.11 -16.92 40.59
N LEU A 9 35.93 -15.81 39.88
CA LEU A 9 34.67 -15.07 39.82
C LEU A 9 33.70 -15.79 38.88
N LEU A 10 32.71 -16.49 39.45
CA LEU A 10 31.56 -17.02 38.72
C LEU A 10 30.56 -15.89 38.49
N LEU A 11 30.45 -15.41 37.24
CA LEU A 11 29.36 -14.50 36.84
C LEU A 11 28.03 -15.27 36.79
N PRO A 12 26.93 -14.76 37.36
CA PRO A 12 25.63 -15.37 37.20
C PRO A 12 25.14 -15.16 35.76
N LEU A 13 24.87 -16.26 35.06
CA LEU A 13 24.21 -16.27 33.76
C LEU A 13 22.76 -15.78 33.95
N ALA A 14 22.52 -14.50 33.71
CA ALA A 14 21.17 -13.94 33.71
C ALA A 14 20.39 -14.52 32.53
N LEU A 15 19.46 -15.42 32.81
CA LEU A 15 18.48 -15.91 31.84
C LEU A 15 17.52 -14.77 31.52
N VAL A 16 17.81 -14.04 30.44
CA VAL A 16 16.88 -13.05 29.88
C VAL A 16 15.71 -13.83 29.28
N LEU A 17 14.58 -13.88 29.99
CA LEU A 17 13.31 -14.28 29.39
C LEU A 17 12.93 -13.21 28.36
N ALA A 18 13.19 -13.50 27.09
CA ALA A 18 12.59 -12.74 26.00
C ALA A 18 11.09 -13.01 26.02
N LEU A 19 10.32 -12.04 26.55
CA LEU A 19 8.87 -12.06 26.37
C LEU A 19 8.58 -12.07 24.86
N PRO A 20 7.73 -12.97 24.36
CA PRO A 20 7.33 -12.92 22.97
C PRO A 20 6.65 -11.56 22.76
N ALA A 21 7.23 -10.74 21.89
CA ALA A 21 6.62 -9.49 21.48
C ALA A 21 5.19 -9.80 21.02
N GLY A 22 4.20 -9.29 21.75
CA GLY A 22 2.80 -9.55 21.46
C GLY A 22 2.50 -9.09 20.04
N ALA A 23 2.23 -10.05 19.15
CA ALA A 23 1.72 -9.73 17.83
C ALA A 23 0.41 -8.97 18.01
N ALA A 24 0.34 -7.74 17.50
CA ALA A 24 -0.91 -7.00 17.46
C ALA A 24 -1.98 -7.89 16.79
N PRO A 25 -3.22 -7.93 17.32
CA PRO A 25 -4.26 -8.77 16.75
C PRO A 25 -4.44 -8.47 15.27
N ALA A 26 -4.47 -9.51 14.45
CA ALA A 26 -4.70 -9.38 13.02
C ALA A 26 -6.06 -8.71 12.78
N TYR A 27 -6.07 -7.62 12.01
CA TYR A 27 -7.32 -6.93 11.66
C TYR A 27 -8.23 -7.86 10.87
N LYS A 28 -9.43 -8.12 11.41
CA LYS A 28 -10.45 -8.93 10.75
C LYS A 28 -11.29 -8.03 9.84
N ALA A 29 -10.88 -7.95 8.58
CA ALA A 29 -11.59 -7.16 7.57
C ALA A 29 -13.02 -7.68 7.37
N LYS A 30 -13.96 -6.75 7.39
CA LYS A 30 -15.35 -6.99 7.00
C LYS A 30 -15.50 -6.80 5.48
N PRO A 31 -16.57 -7.29 4.84
CA PRO A 31 -16.77 -7.10 3.39
C PRO A 31 -16.67 -5.63 2.93
N GLU A 32 -17.07 -4.66 3.76
CA GLU A 32 -16.95 -3.23 3.47
C GLU A 32 -15.50 -2.71 3.49
N ASP A 33 -14.58 -3.45 4.11
CA ASP A 33 -13.14 -3.17 4.16
C ASP A 33 -12.36 -3.90 3.05
N ILE A 34 -13.02 -4.70 2.22
CA ILE A 34 -12.36 -5.43 1.15
C ILE A 34 -12.54 -4.68 -0.17
N LEU A 35 -11.43 -4.27 -0.77
CA LEU A 35 -11.36 -3.67 -2.10
C LEU A 35 -10.84 -4.70 -3.10
N TYR A 36 -11.57 -4.85 -4.20
CA TYR A 36 -11.14 -5.64 -5.35
C TYR A 36 -10.65 -4.73 -6.47
N LEU A 37 -9.50 -5.07 -7.05
CA LEU A 37 -8.99 -4.47 -8.29
C LEU A 37 -8.92 -5.57 -9.35
N GLN A 38 -9.79 -5.52 -10.34
CA GLN A 38 -9.77 -6.42 -11.48
C GLN A 38 -8.81 -5.90 -12.54
N LEU A 39 -7.88 -6.75 -12.94
CA LEU A 39 -6.98 -6.60 -14.08
C LEU A 39 -7.39 -7.58 -15.18
N ALA A 40 -6.79 -7.46 -16.37
CA ALA A 40 -6.95 -8.46 -17.42
C ALA A 40 -6.44 -9.85 -16.99
N SER A 41 -5.41 -9.87 -16.14
CA SER A 41 -4.73 -11.07 -15.65
C SER A 41 -5.39 -11.73 -14.44
N GLY A 42 -6.36 -11.07 -13.80
CA GLY A 42 -7.00 -11.57 -12.58
C GLY A 42 -7.31 -10.46 -11.59
N ARG A 43 -7.70 -10.85 -10.37
CA ARG A 43 -8.15 -9.93 -9.33
C ARG A 43 -7.17 -9.83 -8.18
N ILE A 44 -6.81 -8.60 -7.81
CA ILE A 44 -6.09 -8.28 -6.58
C ILE A 44 -7.11 -7.97 -5.49
N THR A 45 -6.91 -8.53 -4.29
CA THR A 45 -7.76 -8.29 -3.12
C THR A 45 -6.97 -7.51 -2.06
N ILE A 46 -7.46 -6.33 -1.70
CA ILE A 46 -6.88 -5.45 -0.69
C ILE A 46 -7.79 -5.43 0.54
N SER A 47 -7.22 -5.75 1.69
CA SER A 47 -7.83 -5.54 3.01
C SER A 47 -7.48 -4.12 3.46
N MET A 48 -8.48 -3.24 3.53
CA MET A 48 -8.36 -1.87 4.00
C MET A 48 -8.33 -1.81 5.52
N ARG A 49 -7.66 -0.79 6.07
CA ARG A 49 -7.41 -0.60 7.50
C ARG A 49 -8.02 0.71 8.01
N PRO A 50 -9.36 0.82 8.12
CA PRO A 50 -10.00 2.02 8.66
C PRO A 50 -9.68 2.25 10.14
N ASP A 51 -9.21 1.23 10.85
CA ASP A 51 -8.68 1.32 12.20
C ASP A 51 -7.32 2.04 12.27
N VAL A 52 -6.61 2.15 11.13
CA VAL A 52 -5.28 2.79 11.03
C VAL A 52 -5.35 4.12 10.29
N ALA A 53 -6.08 4.17 9.18
CA ALA A 53 -6.18 5.34 8.31
C ALA A 53 -7.64 5.60 7.91
N PRO A 54 -8.52 5.96 8.87
CA PRO A 54 -9.95 6.11 8.63
C PRO A 54 -10.27 7.13 7.53
N LEU A 55 -9.56 8.25 7.45
CA LEU A 55 -9.82 9.29 6.45
C LEU A 55 -9.43 8.84 5.05
N HIS A 56 -8.29 8.15 4.92
CA HIS A 56 -7.86 7.60 3.64
C HIS A 56 -8.76 6.47 3.16
N VAL A 57 -9.13 5.53 4.04
CA VAL A 57 -10.05 4.45 3.68
C VAL A 57 -11.41 5.00 3.26
N ALA A 58 -11.92 6.02 3.97
CA ALA A 58 -13.15 6.71 3.57
C ALA A 58 -13.02 7.36 2.17
N ARG A 59 -11.87 7.98 1.87
CA ARG A 59 -11.60 8.56 0.55
C ARG A 59 -11.52 7.51 -0.55
N ILE A 60 -10.79 6.41 -0.32
CA ILE A 60 -10.68 5.30 -1.28
C ILE A 60 -12.06 4.74 -1.59
N ARG A 61 -12.88 4.45 -0.58
CA ARG A 61 -14.27 4.00 -0.78
C ARG A 61 -15.09 4.98 -1.62
N GLN A 62 -15.00 6.27 -1.31
CA GLN A 62 -15.71 7.30 -2.06
C GLN A 62 -15.31 7.29 -3.55
N LEU A 63 -14.02 7.18 -3.84
CA LEU A 63 -13.49 7.18 -5.22
C LEU A 63 -13.85 5.89 -5.96
N VAL A 64 -13.71 4.74 -5.32
CA VAL A 64 -14.12 3.43 -5.86
C VAL A 64 -15.60 3.43 -6.23
N ARG A 65 -16.48 3.86 -5.31
CA ARG A 65 -17.94 3.94 -5.55
C ARG A 65 -18.34 4.92 -6.64
N ARG A 66 -17.48 5.87 -6.99
CA ARG A 66 -17.67 6.80 -8.11
C ARG A 66 -17.06 6.28 -9.42
N GLY A 67 -16.49 5.07 -9.43
CA GLY A 67 -15.81 4.52 -10.60
C GLY A 67 -14.49 5.21 -10.95
N PHE A 68 -13.91 5.99 -10.03
CA PHE A 68 -12.74 6.83 -10.32
C PHE A 68 -11.51 6.02 -10.76
N TYR A 69 -11.32 4.83 -10.17
CA TYR A 69 -10.17 3.99 -10.45
C TYR A 69 -10.32 3.13 -11.71
N ASP A 70 -11.52 3.05 -12.29
CA ASP A 70 -11.78 2.24 -13.47
C ASP A 70 -11.01 2.82 -14.69
N GLY A 71 -10.32 1.94 -15.40
CA GLY A 71 -9.46 2.26 -16.54
C GLY A 71 -8.11 2.88 -16.17
N LEU A 72 -7.84 3.18 -14.89
CA LEU A 72 -6.59 3.82 -14.48
C LEU A 72 -5.40 2.86 -14.61
N ALA A 73 -4.26 3.43 -14.98
CA ALA A 73 -3.03 2.70 -15.24
C ALA A 73 -2.19 2.49 -13.98
N PHE A 74 -1.47 1.37 -13.93
CA PHE A 74 -0.24 1.24 -13.14
C PHE A 74 0.88 1.97 -13.88
N HIS A 75 0.86 3.30 -13.79
CA HIS A 75 1.68 4.19 -14.60
C HIS A 75 3.17 4.18 -14.22
N ARG A 76 3.49 3.72 -13.00
CA ARG A 76 4.86 3.65 -12.49
C ARG A 76 5.10 2.33 -11.75
N VAL A 77 6.08 1.57 -12.21
CA VAL A 77 6.46 0.26 -11.65
C VAL A 77 7.97 0.17 -11.56
N LEU A 78 8.47 0.07 -10.34
CA LEU A 78 9.88 -0.15 -10.04
C LEU A 78 10.04 -1.58 -9.51
N LYS A 79 10.56 -2.47 -10.35
CA LYS A 79 10.67 -3.90 -10.04
C LYS A 79 11.50 -4.10 -8.76
N GLY A 80 10.95 -4.85 -7.82
CA GLY A 80 11.58 -5.10 -6.53
C GLY A 80 11.41 -3.96 -5.53
N PHE A 81 10.60 -2.94 -5.83
CA PHE A 81 10.25 -1.88 -4.89
C PHE A 81 8.74 -1.75 -4.76
N MET A 82 8.07 -1.19 -5.77
CA MET A 82 6.65 -0.86 -5.69
C MET A 82 5.98 -0.77 -7.07
N VAL A 83 4.65 -0.87 -7.06
CA VAL A 83 3.78 -0.53 -8.19
C VAL A 83 2.85 0.60 -7.77
N GLN A 84 2.67 1.62 -8.61
CA GLN A 84 1.90 2.82 -8.31
C GLN A 84 0.81 3.08 -9.35
N THR A 85 -0.37 3.46 -8.87
CA THR A 85 -1.58 3.71 -9.66
C THR A 85 -2.39 4.87 -9.08
N GLY A 86 -3.62 5.07 -9.55
CA GLY A 86 -4.56 6.08 -9.03
C GLY A 86 -4.39 7.48 -9.62
N ASP A 87 -3.62 7.62 -10.69
CA ASP A 87 -3.46 8.87 -11.44
C ASP A 87 -4.40 8.91 -12.66
N PRO A 88 -5.38 9.83 -12.71
CA PRO A 88 -6.27 9.98 -13.87
C PRO A 88 -5.56 10.43 -15.15
N ARG A 89 -4.39 11.08 -15.05
CA ARG A 89 -3.56 11.48 -16.20
C ARG A 89 -2.62 10.38 -16.65
N GLY A 90 -2.40 9.36 -15.81
CA GLY A 90 -1.48 8.25 -16.08
C GLY A 90 -0.02 8.67 -16.29
N ASN A 91 0.39 9.83 -15.75
CA ASN A 91 1.74 10.37 -15.94
C ASN A 91 2.50 10.70 -14.65
N GLY A 92 1.91 10.42 -13.49
CA GLY A 92 2.40 10.68 -12.14
C GLY A 92 1.93 12.03 -11.56
N ALA A 93 1.36 12.93 -12.36
CA ALA A 93 1.10 14.33 -11.97
C ALA A 93 -0.39 14.69 -11.86
N GLY A 94 -1.29 13.72 -11.95
CA GLY A 94 -2.72 13.94 -11.70
C GLY A 94 -3.17 13.52 -10.30
N GLY A 95 -4.45 13.75 -10.07
CA GLY A 95 -5.12 13.53 -8.80
C GLY A 95 -6.55 14.04 -8.90
N THR A 96 -7.26 14.07 -7.79
CA THR A 96 -8.61 14.64 -7.71
C THR A 96 -8.61 16.12 -7.35
N GLY A 97 -7.46 16.66 -6.90
CA GLY A 97 -7.32 18.02 -6.40
C GLY A 97 -7.72 18.18 -4.93
N ARG A 98 -8.02 17.08 -4.21
CA ARG A 98 -8.36 17.10 -2.79
C ARG A 98 -7.30 16.36 -1.98
N TYR A 99 -6.51 17.11 -1.24
CA TYR A 99 -5.45 16.56 -0.41
C TYR A 99 -5.95 15.96 0.89
N LEU A 100 -5.21 14.96 1.37
CA LEU A 100 -5.36 14.30 2.66
C LEU A 100 -4.10 14.51 3.50
N MET A 101 -4.32 14.76 4.78
CA MET A 101 -3.26 14.84 5.79
C MET A 101 -2.69 13.46 6.08
N LEU A 102 -1.40 13.38 6.39
CA LEU A 102 -0.77 12.13 6.81
C LEU A 102 -1.50 11.53 8.01
N GLU A 103 -1.91 10.25 7.92
CA GLU A 103 -2.39 9.46 9.07
C GLU A 103 -1.24 8.52 9.48
N PRO A 104 -0.43 8.89 10.50
CA PRO A 104 0.73 8.10 10.90
C PRO A 104 0.30 6.77 11.53
N SER A 105 1.12 5.73 11.36
CA SER A 105 0.93 4.43 12.00
C SER A 105 2.25 3.76 12.31
N ASP A 106 2.22 2.80 13.23
CA ASP A 106 3.34 1.89 13.54
C ASP A 106 3.32 0.61 12.69
N LEU A 107 2.46 0.54 11.68
CA LEU A 107 2.49 -0.58 10.75
C LEU A 107 3.76 -0.51 9.89
N PRO A 108 4.49 -1.63 9.75
CA PRO A 108 5.66 -1.67 8.90
C PRO A 108 5.26 -1.64 7.42
N HIS A 109 6.07 -0.98 6.61
CA HIS A 109 6.02 -1.04 5.15
C HIS A 109 6.62 -2.35 4.66
N GLU A 110 5.91 -3.45 4.85
CA GLU A 110 6.29 -4.78 4.38
C GLU A 110 5.71 -5.10 2.99
N ARG A 111 6.10 -6.24 2.42
CA ARG A 111 5.54 -6.71 1.15
C ARG A 111 4.00 -6.79 1.20
N GLY A 112 3.36 -6.27 0.17
CA GLY A 112 1.90 -6.21 0.03
C GLY A 112 1.26 -5.02 0.77
N THR A 113 2.02 -4.23 1.54
CA THR A 113 1.50 -3.00 2.15
C THR A 113 1.02 -2.05 1.07
N VAL A 114 -0.16 -1.48 1.27
CA VAL A 114 -0.76 -0.48 0.39
C VAL A 114 -0.74 0.86 1.11
N SER A 115 -0.07 1.84 0.50
CA SER A 115 0.22 3.12 1.11
C SER A 115 0.01 4.26 0.11
N MET A 116 -0.31 5.45 0.59
CA MET A 116 -0.64 6.57 -0.28
C MET A 116 0.60 7.19 -0.89
N ALA A 117 0.55 7.45 -2.20
CA ALA A 117 1.53 8.31 -2.83
C ALA A 117 1.21 9.78 -2.49
N ARG A 118 2.26 10.60 -2.40
CA ARG A 118 2.17 12.03 -2.10
C ARG A 118 3.29 12.79 -2.77
N GLY A 119 3.13 14.11 -2.85
CA GLY A 119 4.22 15.02 -3.19
C GLY A 119 5.22 15.18 -2.04
N MET A 120 6.07 16.20 -2.16
CA MET A 120 7.11 16.50 -1.16
C MET A 120 6.52 16.82 0.21
N HIS A 121 5.41 17.54 0.26
CA HIS A 121 4.72 17.84 1.51
C HIS A 121 4.05 16.59 2.08
N LYS A 122 4.18 16.35 3.39
CA LYS A 122 3.62 15.15 4.04
C LYS A 122 2.09 15.06 3.91
N ASP A 123 1.41 16.21 3.91
CA ASP A 123 -0.06 16.33 3.83
C ASP A 123 -0.53 16.61 2.38
N SER A 124 0.04 15.91 1.40
CA SER A 124 -0.29 16.09 -0.03
C SER A 124 -0.73 14.80 -0.73
N ALA A 125 -1.10 13.77 0.02
CA ALA A 125 -1.73 12.58 -0.55
C ALA A 125 -3.07 12.96 -1.19
N ASP A 126 -3.46 12.30 -2.29
CA ASP A 126 -4.71 12.58 -3.00
C ASP A 126 -5.41 11.28 -3.38
N SER A 127 -5.23 10.80 -4.62
CA SER A 127 -5.88 9.60 -5.14
C SER A 127 -4.90 8.49 -5.51
N GLN A 128 -3.63 8.83 -5.66
CA GLN A 128 -2.59 7.90 -6.02
C GLN A 128 -2.15 7.07 -4.83
N PHE A 129 -1.93 5.77 -5.05
CA PHE A 129 -1.40 4.86 -4.05
C PHE A 129 -0.40 3.90 -4.69
N PHE A 130 0.40 3.25 -3.85
CA PHE A 130 1.33 2.22 -4.26
C PHE A 130 1.18 0.95 -3.42
N ILE A 131 1.57 -0.17 -4.01
CA ILE A 131 1.67 -1.48 -3.37
C ILE A 131 3.15 -1.86 -3.33
N LEU A 132 3.65 -2.21 -2.16
CA LEU A 132 5.04 -2.64 -1.98
C LEU A 132 5.28 -4.08 -2.43
N MET A 133 6.34 -4.30 -3.18
CA MET A 133 6.78 -5.62 -3.64
C MET A 133 7.75 -6.28 -2.64
N ARG A 134 8.35 -5.50 -1.72
CA ARG A 134 9.22 -5.97 -0.65
C ARG A 134 9.12 -5.06 0.58
N ALA A 135 9.83 -5.39 1.65
CA ALA A 135 9.92 -4.52 2.82
C ALA A 135 10.74 -3.25 2.54
N GLU A 136 10.23 -2.12 3.02
CA GLU A 136 10.77 -0.78 2.86
C GLU A 136 10.67 0.04 4.16
N PRO A 137 11.39 -0.34 5.24
CA PRO A 137 11.27 0.31 6.56
C PRO A 137 11.57 1.81 6.55
N GLN A 138 12.31 2.27 5.54
CA GLN A 138 12.60 3.68 5.31
C GLN A 138 11.35 4.55 5.08
N LEU A 139 10.21 3.95 4.74
CA LEU A 139 8.91 4.61 4.53
C LEU A 139 8.05 4.67 5.81
N ASP A 140 8.42 3.92 6.85
CA ASP A 140 7.66 3.83 8.10
C ASP A 140 7.44 5.21 8.72
N ARG A 141 6.22 5.45 9.19
CA ARG A 141 5.75 6.72 9.77
C ARG A 141 5.84 7.95 8.85
N LYS A 142 6.27 7.80 7.58
CA LYS A 142 6.41 8.89 6.58
C LYS A 142 5.33 8.87 5.49
N TYR A 143 4.62 7.76 5.37
CA TYR A 143 3.54 7.54 4.43
C TYR A 143 2.36 6.86 5.12
N THR A 144 1.14 7.20 4.70
CA THR A 144 -0.07 6.62 5.26
C THR A 144 -0.29 5.21 4.72
N VAL A 145 -0.10 4.20 5.57
CA VAL A 145 -0.57 2.83 5.30
C VAL A 145 -2.07 2.79 5.48
N TRP A 146 -2.80 2.35 4.45
CA TRP A 146 -4.27 2.26 4.50
C TRP A 146 -4.80 0.87 4.17
N GLY A 147 -3.95 -0.07 3.76
CA GLY A 147 -4.36 -1.43 3.48
C GLY A 147 -3.21 -2.40 3.26
N LYS A 148 -3.55 -3.65 2.99
CA LYS A 148 -2.62 -4.72 2.62
C LYS A 148 -3.25 -5.63 1.57
N VAL A 149 -2.49 -5.99 0.55
CA VAL A 149 -2.88 -7.04 -0.40
C VAL A 149 -2.93 -8.38 0.34
N THR A 150 -4.07 -9.05 0.27
CA THR A 150 -4.31 -10.35 0.90
C THR A 150 -4.36 -11.49 -0.12
N GLN A 151 -4.67 -11.20 -1.38
CA GLN A 151 -4.67 -12.15 -2.50
C GLN A 151 -4.25 -11.42 -3.79
N GLY A 152 -3.62 -12.14 -4.73
CA GLY A 152 -3.22 -11.57 -6.02
C GLY A 152 -1.85 -10.86 -6.01
N MET A 153 -0.98 -11.13 -5.04
CA MET A 153 0.38 -10.56 -5.04
C MET A 153 1.20 -11.04 -6.24
N GLU A 154 0.96 -12.25 -6.72
CA GLU A 154 1.55 -12.80 -7.94
C GLU A 154 1.11 -12.04 -9.20
N LEU A 155 -0.05 -11.38 -9.17
CA LEU A 155 -0.50 -10.49 -10.25
C LEU A 155 0.23 -9.15 -10.18
N VAL A 156 0.44 -8.62 -8.96
CA VAL A 156 1.27 -7.43 -8.71
C VAL A 156 2.69 -7.64 -9.22
N ASP A 157 3.29 -8.80 -8.96
CA ASP A 157 4.65 -9.13 -9.41
C ASP A 157 4.80 -9.22 -10.93
N LYS A 158 3.70 -9.49 -11.65
CA LYS A 158 3.67 -9.67 -13.10
C LYS A 158 3.36 -8.39 -13.87
N LEU A 159 3.02 -7.29 -13.18
CA LEU A 159 2.78 -6.00 -13.82
C LEU A 159 3.99 -5.56 -14.66
N LYS A 160 3.72 -4.98 -15.83
CA LYS A 160 4.77 -4.49 -16.73
C LYS A 160 5.70 -3.52 -15.99
N THR A 161 6.99 -3.79 -16.08
CA THR A 161 8.02 -2.97 -15.43
C THR A 161 8.25 -1.68 -16.21
N GLY A 162 8.47 -0.58 -15.50
CA GLY A 162 8.79 0.70 -16.13
C GLY A 162 10.28 0.91 -16.38
N ASP A 163 10.58 1.93 -17.19
CA ASP A 163 11.94 2.31 -17.50
C ASP A 163 12.60 2.98 -16.28
N MET A 164 13.63 2.34 -15.72
CA MET A 164 14.40 2.86 -14.58
C MET A 164 15.04 4.23 -14.86
N LYS A 165 15.37 4.54 -16.12
CA LYS A 165 15.92 5.84 -16.51
C LYS A 165 14.86 6.95 -16.52
N LYS A 166 13.58 6.57 -16.46
CA LYS A 166 12.41 7.46 -16.44
C LYS A 166 11.61 7.27 -15.15
N ASP A 167 12.32 7.02 -14.05
CA ASP A 167 11.74 6.85 -12.73
C ASP A 167 10.64 5.76 -12.68
N GLY A 168 10.84 4.67 -13.43
CA GLY A 168 9.90 3.55 -13.46
C GLY A 168 8.62 3.83 -14.23
N ARG A 169 8.58 4.84 -15.10
CA ARG A 169 7.44 5.07 -16.00
C ARG A 169 7.23 3.87 -16.93
N VAL A 170 5.99 3.39 -17.00
CA VAL A 170 5.63 2.22 -17.80
C VAL A 170 5.11 2.64 -19.18
N THR A 171 5.61 1.98 -20.23
CA THR A 171 5.05 2.08 -21.58
C THR A 171 3.95 1.03 -21.74
N ASP A 172 2.78 1.42 -22.25
CA ASP A 172 1.60 0.55 -22.37
C ASP A 172 1.25 -0.18 -21.05
N PRO A 173 0.96 0.58 -19.97
CA PRO A 173 0.77 0.01 -18.63
C PRO A 173 -0.47 -0.90 -18.55
N ASP A 174 -0.38 -1.91 -17.69
CA ASP A 174 -1.56 -2.64 -17.22
C ASP A 174 -2.51 -1.70 -16.47
N ARG A 175 -3.80 -2.04 -16.49
CA ARG A 175 -4.88 -1.18 -16.00
C ARG A 175 -5.78 -1.88 -15.01
N ILE A 176 -6.30 -1.10 -14.08
CA ILE A 176 -7.47 -1.46 -13.29
C ILE A 176 -8.66 -1.46 -14.25
N ILE A 177 -9.07 -2.62 -14.75
CA ILE A 177 -10.30 -2.75 -15.55
C ILE A 177 -11.47 -2.26 -14.72
N ARG A 178 -11.48 -2.64 -13.43
CA ARG A 178 -12.55 -2.31 -12.51
C ARG A 178 -12.09 -2.32 -11.05
N ALA A 179 -12.62 -1.42 -10.24
CA ALA A 179 -12.49 -1.43 -8.79
C ALA A 179 -13.85 -1.44 -8.09
N TRP A 180 -14.03 -2.27 -7.06
CA TRP A 180 -15.26 -2.27 -6.25
C TRP A 180 -15.01 -2.73 -4.81
N ILE A 181 -15.94 -2.38 -3.92
CA ILE A 181 -15.94 -2.83 -2.51
C ILE A 181 -16.74 -4.14 -2.43
N ALA A 182 -16.22 -5.14 -1.72
CA ALA A 182 -16.84 -6.47 -1.68
C ALA A 182 -18.29 -6.44 -1.17
N ALA A 183 -18.59 -5.60 -0.17
CA ALA A 183 -19.94 -5.41 0.34
C ALA A 183 -20.94 -4.86 -0.69
N ASP A 184 -20.47 -4.10 -1.68
CA ASP A 184 -21.32 -3.46 -2.68
C ASP A 184 -21.61 -4.41 -3.88
N GLY A 185 -20.90 -5.55 -3.97
CA GLY A 185 -20.86 -6.38 -5.17
C GLY A 185 -20.10 -5.70 -6.31
N GLU A 186 -19.91 -6.39 -7.44
CA GLU A 186 -19.21 -5.79 -8.58
C GLU A 186 -19.97 -4.55 -9.09
N GLY A 187 -21.30 -4.63 -9.15
CA GLY A 187 -22.20 -3.64 -9.76
C GLY A 187 -22.16 -3.67 -11.30
N PRO A 188 -22.80 -2.73 -12.01
CA PRO A 188 -22.54 -2.47 -13.43
C PRO A 188 -21.30 -1.57 -13.62
N PRO A 189 -20.47 -1.75 -14.67
CA PRO A 189 -19.28 -0.91 -14.89
C PRO A 189 -19.65 0.56 -14.81
N ALA A 190 -18.84 1.38 -14.13
CA ALA A 190 -19.10 2.81 -14.10
C ALA A 190 -19.11 3.35 -15.54
N ALA A 191 -20.01 4.29 -15.84
CA ALA A 191 -19.96 5.03 -17.09
C ALA A 191 -18.53 5.56 -17.26
N ALA A 192 -17.92 5.28 -18.43
CA ALA A 192 -16.51 5.49 -18.68
C ALA A 192 -16.04 6.82 -18.06
N ASN A 193 -15.06 6.73 -17.16
CA ASN A 193 -14.54 7.88 -16.41
C ASN A 193 -14.32 9.02 -17.41
N PRO A 194 -15.06 10.14 -17.31
CA PRO A 194 -14.83 11.27 -18.19
C PRO A 194 -13.47 11.80 -17.80
N GLN A 195 -12.43 11.37 -18.53
CA GLN A 195 -11.08 11.84 -18.30
C GLN A 195 -11.17 13.36 -18.20
N PRO A 196 -10.62 13.98 -17.13
CA PRO A 196 -10.68 15.42 -17.02
C PRO A 196 -10.10 16.00 -18.30
N GLN A 197 -10.96 16.73 -19.02
CA GLN A 197 -10.64 17.29 -20.33
C GLN A 197 -9.29 17.98 -20.21
N ARG A 198 -8.38 17.64 -21.13
CA ARG A 198 -7.10 18.34 -21.26
C ARG A 198 -7.42 19.84 -21.37
N LYS A 199 -7.13 20.59 -20.31
CA LYS A 199 -6.91 22.03 -20.43
C LYS A 199 -5.44 22.23 -20.73
#